data_AF-A0A1Q9TKK3-F1
#
_entry.id   AF-A0A1Q9TKK3-F1
#
_cell.length_a   1.000
_cell.length_b   1.000
_cell.length_c   1.000
_cell.angle_alpha   90.00
_cell.angle_beta   90.00
_cell.angle_gamma   90.00
#
_symmetry.space_group_name_H-M   'P 1'
#
loop_
_entity.id
_entity.type
_entity.pdbx_description
1 polymer ?
#
loop_
_entity_poly.entity_id
_entity_poly.type
_entity_poly.pdbx_seq_one_letter_code
_entity_poly.pdbx_strand_id
1 'polypeptide(L)' 'MGLTPHKLRHTAASLAIAAGADVKVVQAMLGHATATMTLDRYGHLFPDRLDEVAEAMDAARSRVLAA' A
#
# COMPACT_ATOMS: atom_id res chain seq x y z
N MET A 1 -2.62 -22.44 -20.54
CA MET A 1 -2.19 -21.54 -19.45
C MET A 1 -2.96 -21.89 -18.19
N GLY A 2 -2.31 -22.39 -17.13
CA GLY A 2 -2.99 -22.89 -15.92
C GLY A 2 -3.17 -21.85 -14.81
N LEU A 3 -4.19 -22.06 -13.98
CA LEU A 3 -4.36 -21.45 -12.67
C LEU A 3 -3.40 -22.11 -11.68
N THR A 4 -2.65 -21.31 -10.92
CA THR A 4 -1.71 -21.82 -9.90
C THR A 4 -1.89 -21.04 -8.60
N PRO A 5 -1.55 -21.61 -7.43
CA PRO A 5 -1.56 -20.89 -6.16
C PRO A 5 -0.74 -19.60 -6.19
N HIS A 6 0.37 -19.59 -6.94
CA HIS A 6 1.20 -18.40 -7.11
C HIS A 6 0.43 -17.26 -7.81
N LYS A 7 -0.34 -17.57 -8.86
CA LYS A 7 -1.17 -16.56 -9.54
C LYS A 7 -2.30 -16.05 -8.64
N LEU A 8 -2.94 -16.93 -7.88
CA LEU A 8 -3.96 -16.53 -6.90
C LEU A 8 -3.38 -15.60 -5.83
N ARG A 9 -2.15 -15.84 -5.38
CA ARG A 9 -1.44 -14.96 -4.46
C ARG A 9 -1.19 -13.55 -5.05
N HIS A 10 -0.83 -13.46 -6.34
CA HIS A 10 -0.72 -12.16 -7.01
C HIS A 10 -2.07 -11.45 -7.07
N THR A 11 -3.14 -12.16 -7.46
CA THR A 11 -4.50 -11.60 -7.48
C THR A 11 -4.93 -11.09 -6.11
N ALA A 12 -4.67 -11.85 -5.04
CA ALA A 12 -4.99 -11.43 -3.67
C ALA A 12 -4.23 -10.17 -3.25
N ALA A 13 -2.93 -10.08 -3.59
CA ALA A 13 -2.13 -8.88 -3.32
C ALA A 13 -2.67 -7.65 -4.05
N SER A 14 -2.97 -7.78 -5.35
CA SER A 14 -3.52 -6.68 -6.16
C SER A 14 -4.88 -6.20 -5.65
N LEU A 15 -5.78 -7.12 -5.28
CA LEU A 15 -7.08 -6.77 -4.71
C LEU A 15 -6.96 -6.08 -3.35
N ALA A 16 -6.06 -6.54 -2.48
CA ALA A 16 -5.84 -5.90 -1.18
C ALA A 16 -5.33 -4.46 -1.34
N ILE A 17 -4.36 -4.23 -2.25
CA ILE A 17 -3.84 -2.89 -2.53
C ILE A 17 -4.93 -1.99 -3.10
N ALA A 18 -5.71 -2.48 -4.06
CA ALA A 18 -6.84 -1.75 -4.63
C ALA A 18 -7.93 -1.42 -3.59
N ALA A 19 -8.09 -2.25 -2.56
CA ALA A 19 -8.97 -1.99 -1.42
C ALA A 19 -8.39 -0.99 -0.40
N GLY A 20 -7.20 -0.42 -0.64
CA GLY A 20 -6.58 0.58 0.22
C GLY A 20 -5.68 0.02 1.32
N ALA A 21 -5.32 -1.26 1.28
CA ALA A 21 -4.37 -1.82 2.22
C ALA A 21 -2.98 -1.22 2.03
N ASP A 22 -2.34 -0.78 3.12
CA ASP A 22 -0.96 -0.30 3.08
C ASP A 22 0.05 -1.47 2.94
N VAL A 23 1.31 -1.11 2.66
CA VAL A 23 2.40 -2.07 2.45
C VAL A 23 2.59 -3.03 3.63
N LYS A 24 2.37 -2.59 4.87
CA LYS A 24 2.56 -3.40 6.06
C LYS A 24 1.45 -4.43 6.21
N VAL A 25 0.21 -4.05 5.91
CA VAL A 25 -0.93 -4.97 5.86
C VAL A 25 -0.70 -6.04 4.78
N VAL A 26 -0.31 -5.65 3.58
CA VAL A 26 -0.04 -6.58 2.48
C VAL A 26 1.15 -7.49 2.80
N GLN A 27 2.22 -6.94 3.39
CA GLN A 27 3.36 -7.73 3.88
C GLN A 27 2.92 -8.83 4.84
N ALA A 28 2.12 -8.48 5.86
CA ALA A 28 1.64 -9.43 6.86
C ALA A 28 0.70 -10.49 6.24
N MET A 29 -0.26 -10.06 5.42
CA MET A 29 -1.17 -10.95 4.70
C MET A 29 -0.43 -11.98 3.85
N LEU A 30 0.66 -11.55 3.21
CA LEU A 30 1.48 -12.41 2.36
C LEU A 30 2.52 -13.20 3.16
N GLY A 31 2.79 -12.88 4.42
CA GLY A 31 3.87 -13.50 5.18
C GLY A 31 5.27 -13.18 4.63
N HIS A 32 5.45 -12.00 4.03
CA HIS A 32 6.78 -11.54 3.62
C HIS A 32 7.60 -11.12 4.85
N ALA A 33 8.86 -11.56 4.90
CA ALA A 33 9.75 -11.24 6.01
C ALA A 33 10.02 -9.73 6.11
N THR A 34 10.09 -9.03 4.97
CA THR A 34 10.35 -7.59 4.91
C THR A 34 9.33 -6.87 4.03
N ALA A 35 9.14 -5.58 4.28
CA ALA A 35 8.33 -4.72 3.42
C ALA A 35 8.94 -4.57 2.02
N THR A 36 10.27 -4.57 1.91
CA THR A 36 11.00 -4.51 0.64
C THR A 36 10.57 -5.63 -0.30
N MET A 37 10.43 -6.87 0.17
CA MET A 37 9.92 -7.96 -0.68
C MET A 37 8.54 -7.68 -1.27
N THR A 38 7.67 -7.00 -0.53
CA THR A 38 6.35 -6.57 -1.02
C THR A 38 6.50 -5.42 -2.02
N LEU A 39 7.33 -4.41 -1.73
CA LEU A 39 7.52 -3.24 -2.57
C LEU A 39 8.23 -3.58 -3.89
N ASP A 40 9.23 -4.44 -3.88
CA ASP A 40 9.92 -4.91 -5.09
C ASP A 40 8.95 -5.60 -6.05
N ARG A 41 7.95 -6.30 -5.50
CA ARG A 41 6.98 -7.06 -6.31
C ARG A 41 5.75 -6.24 -6.71
N TYR A 42 5.20 -5.47 -5.78
CA TYR A 42 3.87 -4.84 -5.90
C TYR A 42 3.90 -3.33 -5.69
N GLY A 43 5.07 -2.71 -5.49
CA GLY A 43 5.21 -1.27 -5.21
C GLY A 43 4.53 -0.40 -6.27
N HIS A 44 4.63 -0.81 -7.53
CA HIS A 44 4.00 -0.14 -8.67
C HIS A 44 2.45 -0.17 -8.67
N LEU A 45 1.82 -0.96 -7.79
CA LEU A 45 0.36 -1.01 -7.65
C LEU A 45 -0.16 -0.01 -6.61
N PHE A 46 0.72 0.54 -5.76
CA PHE A 46 0.31 1.53 -4.79
C PHE A 46 0.09 2.89 -5.49
N PRO A 47 -0.97 3.62 -5.12
CA PRO A 47 -1.21 4.94 -5.67
C PRO A 47 -0.13 5.92 -5.23
N ASP A 48 0.23 6.85 -6.13
CA ASP A 48 0.97 8.05 -5.72
C ASP A 48 0.02 8.96 -4.94
N ARG A 49 0.44 9.37 -3.75
CA ARG A 49 -0.36 10.16 -2.80
C ARG A 49 0.43 11.30 -2.19
N LEU A 50 1.56 11.69 -2.80
CA LEU A 50 2.42 12.73 -2.24
C LEU A 50 1.68 14.06 -2.07
N ASP A 51 0.85 14.45 -3.05
CA ASP A 51 0.06 15.68 -2.98
C ASP A 51 -1.00 15.63 -1.86
N GLU A 52 -1.76 14.53 -1.77
CA GLU A 52 -2.75 14.33 -0.70
C GLU A 52 -2.12 14.42 0.69
N VAL A 53 -0.92 13.83 0.85
CA VAL A 53 -0.18 13.86 2.11
C VAL A 53 0.29 15.28 2.41
N ALA A 54 0.79 16.01 1.41
CA ALA A 54 1.21 17.40 1.58
C ALA A 54 0.04 18.30 2.03
N GLU A 55 -1.12 18.18 1.39
CA GLU A 55 -2.33 18.91 1.77
C GLU A 55 -2.78 18.57 3.21
N ALA A 56 -2.77 17.29 3.57
CA ALA A 56 -3.13 16.86 4.92
C ALA A 56 -2.19 17.41 6.00
N MET A 57 -0.88 17.49 5.69
CA MET A 57 0.13 18.08 6.56
C MET A 57 -0.08 19.59 6.73
N ASP A 58 -0.38 20.32 5.66
CA ASP A 58 -0.65 21.76 5.70
C ASP A 58 -1.90 22.07 6.54
N ALA A 59 -2.97 21.29 6.32
CA ALA A 59 -4.19 21.41 7.11
C ALA A 59 -3.95 21.13 8.61
N ALA A 60 -3.13 20.12 8.94
CA ALA A 60 -2.76 19.82 10.33
C ALA A 60 -1.96 20.96 10.97
N ARG A 61 -0.97 21.52 10.26
CA ARG A 61 -0.21 22.68 10.73
C ARG A 61 -1.13 23.86 11.03
N SER A 62 -2.04 24.18 10.12
CA SER A 62 -2.96 25.31 10.25
C SER A 62 -3.88 25.18 11.47
N ARG A 63 -4.36 23.96 11.77
CA ARG A 63 -5.16 23.71 13.00
C ARG A 63 -4.38 23.98 14.28
N VAL A 64 -3.11 23.62 14.33
CA VAL A 64 -2.26 23.83 15.52
C VAL A 64 -1.96 25.31 15.74
N LEU A 65 -1.76 26.09 14.68
CA LEU A 65 -1.46 27.53 14.77
C LEU A 65 -2.69 28.38 15.10
N ALA A 66 -3.90 27.86 14.86
CA ALA A 66 -5.15 28.54 15.16
C ALA A 66 -5.67 28.29 16.60
N ALA A 67 -5.00 27.44 17.37
CA ALA A 67 -5.31 27.11 18.77
C ALA A 67 -4.46 27.95 19.73
#